data_AF-A0A942J2X4-F1
#
_entry.id   AF-A0A942J2X4-F1
#
_cell.length_a   1.000
_cell.length_b   1.000
_cell.length_c   1.000
_cell.angle_alpha   90.00
_cell.angle_beta   90.00
_cell.angle_gamma   90.00
#
_symmetry.space_group_name_H-M   'P 1'
#
loop_
_entity.id
_entity.type
_entity.pdbx_description
1 polymer ?
#
loop_
_entity_poly.entity_id
_entity_poly.type
_entity_poly.pdbx_seq_one_letter_code
_entity_poly.pdbx_strand_id
1 'polypeptide(L)'
;MRRHPARLLLGLAALAFAALWWWTAPPPVPAYSDLKGQWKSSEAWLHARDGSLLSEVRVDFAQRRLAWVPLAEVSPALRQDVVAIEDHRFLSHGGVDWLALGGSLRDGFQGKRRRGASTLTMQTAAFLWPDIGRPGSRGWLDKLRQMRTAWALEGQWNKEQILE
;
A
#
# COMPACT_ATOMS: atom_id res chain seq x y z
N MET A 1 8.85 46.38 -23.23
CA MET A 1 8.80 44.92 -23.51
C MET A 1 9.64 44.18 -22.47
N ARG A 2 9.04 43.48 -21.48
CA ARG A 2 9.70 42.51 -20.56
C ARG A 2 8.70 42.00 -19.50
N ARG A 3 7.79 41.09 -19.88
CA ARG A 3 6.94 40.33 -18.93
C ARG A 3 6.79 38.84 -19.29
N HIS A 4 7.57 38.33 -20.24
CA HIS A 4 7.48 36.94 -20.71
C HIS A 4 8.19 35.86 -19.86
N PRO A 5 9.27 36.12 -19.09
CA PRO A 5 10.00 35.02 -18.44
C PRO A 5 9.18 34.36 -17.32
N ALA A 6 8.40 35.13 -16.56
CA ALA A 6 7.55 34.59 -15.50
C ALA A 6 6.43 33.69 -16.05
N ARG A 7 5.82 34.03 -17.20
CA ARG A 7 4.78 33.22 -17.84
C ARG A 7 5.34 31.91 -18.39
N LEU A 8 6.55 31.94 -18.95
CA LEU A 8 7.26 30.75 -19.41
C LEU A 8 7.63 29.82 -18.23
N LEU A 9 8.14 30.38 -17.14
CA LEU A 9 8.46 29.61 -15.93
C LEU A 9 7.22 28.97 -15.29
N LEU A 10 6.11 29.71 -15.21
CA LEU A 10 4.83 29.16 -14.73
C LEU A 10 4.31 28.04 -15.64
N GLY A 11 4.43 28.21 -16.97
CA GLY A 11 4.05 27.17 -17.93
C GLY A 11 4.88 25.90 -17.78
N LEU A 12 6.20 26.03 -17.63
CA LEU A 12 7.10 24.89 -17.40
C LEU A 12 6.81 24.19 -16.07
N ALA A 13 6.55 24.94 -15.00
CA ALA A 13 6.19 24.38 -13.70
C ALA A 13 4.86 23.61 -13.77
N ALA A 14 3.85 24.15 -14.47
CA ALA A 14 2.57 23.48 -14.68
C ALA A 14 2.74 22.18 -15.49
N LEU A 15 3.56 22.19 -16.55
CA LEU A 15 3.86 20.99 -17.34
C LEU A 15 4.61 19.95 -16.53
N ALA A 16 5.62 20.35 -15.74
CA ALA A 16 6.33 19.45 -14.86
C ALA A 16 5.41 18.82 -13.81
N PHE A 17 4.50 19.62 -13.24
CA PHE A 17 3.49 19.14 -12.31
C PHE A 17 2.51 18.15 -12.97
N ALA A 18 2.00 18.47 -14.16
CA ALA A 18 1.11 17.58 -14.91
C ALA A 18 1.79 16.26 -15.28
N ALA A 19 3.06 16.31 -15.70
CA ALA A 19 3.87 15.14 -15.99
C ALA A 19 4.07 14.28 -14.72
N LEU A 20 4.39 14.90 -13.58
CA LEU A 20 4.52 14.20 -12.29
C LEU A 20 3.19 13.59 -11.84
N TRP A 21 2.08 14.33 -11.97
CA TRP A 21 0.74 13.87 -11.63
C TRP A 21 0.34 12.63 -12.45
N TRP A 22 0.60 12.68 -13.75
CA TRP A 22 0.37 11.57 -14.67
C TRP A 22 1.26 10.38 -14.34
N TRP A 23 2.56 10.60 -14.15
CA TRP A 23 3.51 9.53 -13.88
C TRP A 23 3.28 8.83 -12.53
N THR A 24 2.75 9.58 -11.55
CA THR A 24 2.39 9.04 -10.24
C THR A 24 0.92 8.60 -10.16
N ALA A 25 0.20 8.53 -11.28
CA ALA A 25 -1.17 8.05 -11.29
C ALA A 25 -1.25 6.63 -10.69
N PRO A 26 -2.25 6.36 -9.84
CA PRO A 26 -2.43 5.03 -9.28
C PRO A 26 -2.83 4.04 -10.38
N PRO A 27 -2.42 2.77 -10.28
CA PRO A 27 -2.96 1.72 -11.13
C PRO A 27 -4.46 1.57 -10.90
N PRO A 28 -5.22 1.01 -11.87
CA PRO A 28 -6.63 0.71 -11.67
C PRO A 28 -6.78 -0.27 -10.51
N VAL A 29 -7.56 0.15 -9.50
CA VAL A 29 -7.89 -0.70 -8.36
C VAL A 29 -9.10 -1.57 -8.75
N PRO A 30 -9.00 -2.91 -8.69
CA PRO A 30 -10.12 -3.81 -8.97
C PRO A 30 -11.11 -3.81 -7.79
N ALA A 31 -12.33 -4.29 -8.04
CA ALA A 31 -13.24 -4.59 -6.94
C ALA A 31 -12.63 -5.68 -6.05
N TYR A 32 -12.86 -5.56 -4.74
CA TYR A 32 -12.35 -6.51 -3.75
C TYR A 32 -12.73 -7.96 -4.07
N SER A 33 -13.99 -8.20 -4.48
CA SER A 33 -14.47 -9.53 -4.87
C SER A 33 -13.73 -10.11 -6.06
N ASP A 34 -13.38 -9.27 -7.04
CA ASP A 34 -12.70 -9.69 -8.25
C ASP A 34 -11.25 -10.08 -7.95
N LEU A 35 -10.56 -9.28 -7.12
CA LEU A 35 -9.22 -9.61 -6.67
C LEU A 35 -9.21 -10.92 -5.88
N LYS A 36 -10.14 -11.08 -4.93
CA LYS A 36 -10.28 -12.29 -4.12
C LYS A 36 -10.56 -13.53 -4.98
N GLY A 37 -11.45 -13.42 -5.97
CA GLY A 37 -11.77 -14.51 -6.89
C GLY A 37 -10.63 -14.90 -7.82
N GLN A 38 -9.70 -13.98 -8.10
CA GLN A 38 -8.53 -14.23 -8.94
C GLN A 38 -7.26 -14.55 -8.12
N TRP A 39 -7.34 -14.53 -6.79
CA TRP A 39 -6.18 -14.72 -5.93
C TRP A 39 -5.61 -16.12 -6.09
N LYS A 40 -4.30 -16.19 -6.32
CA LYS A 40 -3.55 -17.45 -6.40
C LYS A 40 -2.44 -17.42 -5.38
N SER A 41 -2.46 -18.39 -4.47
CA SER A 41 -1.36 -18.63 -3.54
C SER A 41 -0.10 -18.98 -4.32
N SER A 42 1.05 -18.55 -3.82
CA SER A 42 2.37 -19.00 -4.29
C SER A 42 2.74 -20.39 -3.79
N GLU A 43 1.91 -20.99 -2.95
CA GLU A 43 2.08 -22.30 -2.33
C GLU A 43 1.03 -23.29 -2.87
N ALA A 44 1.43 -24.55 -3.01
CA ALA A 44 0.59 -25.68 -3.35
C ALA A 44 0.67 -26.74 -2.25
N TRP A 45 -0.46 -27.38 -1.98
CA TRP A 45 -0.59 -28.40 -0.94
C TRP A 45 -0.68 -29.79 -1.58
N LEU A 46 0.22 -30.67 -1.18
CA LEU A 46 0.19 -32.08 -1.54
C LEU A 46 -0.62 -32.83 -0.49
N HIS A 47 -1.75 -33.39 -0.90
CA HIS A 47 -2.60 -34.22 -0.04
C HIS A 47 -2.41 -35.71 -0.34
N ALA A 48 -2.47 -36.54 0.69
CA ALA A 48 -2.57 -37.99 0.56
C ALA A 48 -3.95 -38.39 0.02
N ARG A 49 -4.11 -39.68 -0.32
CA ARG A 49 -5.38 -40.22 -0.81
C ARG A 49 -6.52 -40.10 0.21
N ASP A 50 -6.19 -40.10 1.50
CA ASP A 50 -7.14 -39.91 2.61
C ASP A 50 -7.45 -38.44 2.90
N GLY A 51 -6.86 -37.49 2.14
CA GLY A 51 -7.04 -36.05 2.30
C GLY A 51 -6.05 -35.39 3.28
N SER A 52 -5.22 -36.15 4.01
CA SER A 52 -4.24 -35.58 4.93
C SER A 52 -3.19 -34.75 4.18
N LEU A 53 -2.81 -33.59 4.75
CA LEU A 53 -1.76 -32.74 4.19
C LEU A 53 -0.39 -33.41 4.39
N LEU A 54 0.29 -33.72 3.29
CA LEU A 54 1.63 -34.32 3.32
C LEU A 54 2.74 -33.28 3.24
N SER A 55 2.57 -32.26 2.40
CA SER A 55 3.59 -31.24 2.17
C SER A 55 2.99 -29.95 1.62
N GLU A 56 3.62 -28.83 1.96
CA GLU A 56 3.35 -27.52 1.39
C GLU A 56 4.60 -27.09 0.61
N VAL A 57 4.43 -26.80 -0.68
CA VAL A 57 5.53 -26.49 -1.58
C VAL A 57 5.27 -25.17 -2.29
N ARG A 58 6.27 -24.30 -2.32
CA ARG A 58 6.20 -23.07 -3.09
C ARG A 58 6.29 -23.38 -4.59
N VAL A 59 5.29 -22.94 -5.35
CA VAL A 59 5.17 -23.13 -6.80
C VAL A 59 5.40 -21.86 -7.60
N ASP A 60 5.25 -20.68 -6.98
CA ASP A 60 5.61 -19.39 -7.57
C ASP A 60 6.66 -18.67 -6.72
N PHE A 61 7.84 -18.43 -7.31
CA PHE A 61 8.96 -17.77 -6.65
C PHE A 61 9.06 -16.27 -6.97
N ALA A 62 8.26 -15.74 -7.90
CA ALA A 62 8.28 -14.34 -8.26
C ALA A 62 7.81 -13.45 -7.10
N GLN A 63 6.77 -13.88 -6.39
CA GLN A 63 6.23 -13.22 -5.22
C GLN A 63 5.78 -14.24 -4.18
N ARG A 64 5.82 -13.87 -2.89
CA ARG A 64 5.27 -14.72 -1.83
C ARG A 64 3.87 -14.24 -1.54
N ARG A 65 2.89 -15.10 -1.79
CA ARG A 65 1.47 -14.88 -1.53
C ARG A 65 0.95 -16.12 -0.83
N LEU A 66 0.45 -15.98 0.38
CA LEU A 66 -0.16 -17.09 1.09
C LEU A 66 -1.59 -17.31 0.58
N ALA A 67 -2.25 -18.36 1.08
CA ALA A 67 -3.69 -18.51 0.91
C ALA A 67 -4.43 -17.26 1.39
N TRP A 68 -5.51 -16.91 0.69
CA TRP A 68 -6.42 -15.87 1.16
C TRP A 68 -7.21 -16.41 2.35
N VAL A 69 -7.06 -15.79 3.53
CA VAL A 69 -7.77 -16.20 4.75
C VAL A 69 -8.82 -15.14 5.09
N PRO A 70 -10.10 -15.51 5.23
CA PRO A 70 -11.13 -14.58 5.66
C PRO A 70 -10.79 -13.94 7.01
N LEU A 71 -11.04 -12.63 7.15
CA LEU A 71 -10.72 -11.86 8.36
C LEU A 71 -11.45 -12.41 9.60
N ALA A 72 -12.60 -13.07 9.39
CA ALA A 72 -13.36 -13.76 10.42
C ALA A 72 -12.65 -14.99 11.00
N GLU A 73 -11.77 -15.64 10.22
CA GLU A 73 -10.95 -16.77 10.65
C GLU A 73 -9.65 -16.31 11.34
N VAL A 74 -9.30 -15.02 11.20
CA VAL A 74 -8.16 -14.42 11.88
C VAL A 74 -8.53 -14.03 13.32
N SER A 75 -7.69 -14.44 14.28
CA SER A 75 -7.84 -14.10 15.70
C SER A 75 -8.11 -12.59 15.88
N PRO A 76 -9.17 -12.20 16.63
CA PRO A 76 -9.43 -10.80 16.94
C PRO A 76 -8.24 -10.10 17.61
N ALA A 77 -7.51 -10.80 18.48
CA ALA A 77 -6.33 -10.26 19.14
C ALA A 77 -5.23 -9.90 18.14
N LEU A 78 -4.96 -10.79 17.17
CA LEU A 78 -3.96 -10.53 16.13
C LEU A 78 -4.34 -9.31 15.27
N ARG A 79 -5.62 -9.19 14.89
CA ARG A 79 -6.12 -8.03 14.12
C ARG A 79 -5.91 -6.73 14.89
N GLN A 80 -6.22 -6.73 16.19
CA GLN A 80 -6.05 -5.57 17.06
C GLN A 80 -4.58 -5.21 17.23
N ASP A 81 -3.71 -6.20 17.46
CA ASP A 81 -2.28 -5.98 17.66
C ASP A 81 -1.60 -5.43 16.40
N VAL A 82 -1.92 -5.97 15.23
CA VAL A 82 -1.39 -5.46 13.95
C VAL A 82 -1.80 -4.01 13.75
N VAL A 83 -3.08 -3.68 13.94
CA VAL A 83 -3.55 -2.30 13.84
C VAL A 83 -2.86 -1.41 14.88
N ALA A 84 -2.78 -1.82 16.14
CA ALA A 84 -2.20 -1.01 17.21
C ALA A 84 -0.70 -0.71 16.97
N ILE A 85 0.05 -1.68 16.44
CA ILE A 85 1.51 -1.58 16.25
C ILE A 85 1.85 -0.87 14.93
N GLU A 86 1.23 -1.27 13.83
CA GLU A 86 1.59 -0.77 12.49
C GLU A 86 0.89 0.54 12.15
N ASP A 87 -0.37 0.69 12.57
CA ASP A 87 -1.23 1.79 12.15
C ASP A 87 -2.36 2.08 13.16
N HIS A 88 -2.00 2.56 14.35
CA HIS A 88 -2.94 2.77 15.47
C HIS A 88 -4.16 3.65 15.14
N ARG A 89 -4.10 4.41 14.04
CA ARG A 89 -5.16 5.28 13.54
C ARG A 89 -5.84 4.77 12.27
N PHE A 90 -5.61 3.51 11.91
CA PHE A 90 -6.11 2.88 10.69
C PHE A 90 -7.57 3.20 10.37
N LEU A 91 -8.44 3.11 11.38
CA LEU A 91 -9.89 3.34 11.22
C LEU A 91 -10.28 4.81 11.05
N SER A 92 -9.38 5.75 11.36
CA SER A 92 -9.67 7.19 11.42
C SER A 92 -9.16 8.01 10.23
N HIS A 93 -8.30 7.44 9.37
CA HIS A 93 -7.78 8.12 8.19
C HIS A 93 -8.19 7.44 6.89
N GLY A 94 -8.26 8.18 5.78
CA GLY A 94 -8.51 7.62 4.44
C GLY A 94 -7.20 7.21 3.76
N GLY A 95 -6.53 6.17 4.25
CA GLY A 95 -5.31 5.60 3.63
C GLY A 95 -3.98 6.28 3.93
N VAL A 96 -3.94 7.56 4.28
CA VAL A 96 -2.71 8.24 4.72
C VAL A 96 -2.94 8.91 6.07
N ASP A 97 -2.09 8.56 7.03
CA ASP A 97 -2.05 9.24 8.32
C ASP A 97 -1.16 10.50 8.24
N TRP A 98 -1.79 11.63 7.95
CA TRP A 98 -1.13 12.93 7.85
C TRP A 98 -0.45 13.37 9.15
N LEU A 99 -1.03 13.01 10.30
CA LEU A 99 -0.48 13.37 11.59
C LEU A 99 0.78 12.56 11.89
N ALA A 100 0.80 11.26 11.54
CA ALA A 100 2.00 10.42 11.65
C ALA A 100 3.07 10.85 10.66
N LEU A 101 2.69 11.17 9.41
CA LEU A 101 3.61 11.68 8.39
C LEU A 101 4.25 12.99 8.82
N GLY A 102 3.46 13.98 9.27
CA GLY A 102 3.97 15.24 9.78
C GLY A 102 4.90 15.05 10.99
N GLY A 103 4.54 14.17 11.91
CA GLY A 103 5.38 13.79 13.06
C GLY A 103 6.73 13.19 12.63
N SER A 104 6.72 12.25 11.69
CA SER A 104 7.95 11.60 11.17
C SER A 104 8.84 12.56 10.38
N LEU A 105 8.24 13.49 9.61
CA LEU A 105 8.99 14.55 8.93
C LEU A 105 9.67 15.47 9.94
N ARG A 106 8.93 15.94 10.95
CA ARG A 106 9.46 16.78 12.04
C ARG A 106 10.61 16.10 12.78
N ASP A 107 10.46 14.83 13.14
CA ASP A 107 11.50 14.09 13.85
C ASP A 107 12.76 13.95 12.99
N GLY A 108 12.60 13.74 11.68
CA GLY A 108 13.72 13.73 10.72
C GLY A 108 14.45 15.07 10.61
N PHE A 109 13.73 16.19 10.58
CA PHE A 109 14.35 17.53 10.58
C PHE A 109 15.10 17.84 11.89
N GLN A 110 14.69 17.22 13.00
CA GLN A 110 15.36 17.35 14.30
C GLN A 110 16.53 16.37 14.48
N GLY A 111 16.91 15.61 13.43
CA GLY A 111 17.97 14.60 13.51
C GLY A 111 17.61 13.37 14.37
N LYS A 112 16.34 13.22 14.77
CA LYS A 112 15.87 12.07 15.54
C LYS A 112 15.62 10.89 14.61
N ARG A 113 15.64 9.68 15.16
CA ARG A 113 15.19 8.48 14.44
C ARG A 113 13.75 8.68 14.00
N ARG A 114 13.52 8.69 12.68
CA ARG A 114 12.19 8.81 12.10
C ARG A 114 11.31 7.64 12.53
N ARG A 115 10.09 7.94 12.99
CA ARG A 115 9.04 6.94 13.18
C ARG A 115 8.50 6.48 11.83
N GLY A 116 7.98 5.25 11.77
CA GLY A 116 7.22 4.78 10.63
C GLY A 116 6.00 5.68 10.39
N ALA A 117 5.77 6.06 9.14
CA ALA A 117 4.59 6.85 8.72
C ALA A 117 3.82 6.17 7.58
N SER A 118 4.12 4.89 7.31
CA SER A 118 3.36 4.12 6.30
C SER A 118 2.17 3.49 7.01
N THR A 119 0.98 3.68 6.47
CA THR A 119 -0.27 3.09 6.95
C THR A 119 -0.42 1.66 6.44
N LEU A 120 -1.34 0.88 7.02
CA LEU A 120 -1.68 -0.44 6.50
C LEU A 120 -2.15 -0.36 5.04
N THR A 121 -2.99 0.61 4.70
CA THR A 121 -3.46 0.83 3.33
C THR A 121 -2.31 1.09 2.34
N MET A 122 -1.30 1.88 2.74
CA MET A 122 -0.11 2.10 1.90
C MET A 122 0.71 0.82 1.74
N GLN A 123 0.82 0.01 2.80
CA GLN A 123 1.50 -1.28 2.74
C GLN A 123 0.75 -2.25 1.82
N THR A 124 -0.57 -2.38 1.97
CA THR A 124 -1.44 -3.19 1.09
C THR A 124 -1.31 -2.76 -0.37
N ALA A 125 -1.37 -1.45 -0.66
CA ALA A 125 -1.15 -0.94 -2.02
C ALA A 125 0.23 -1.33 -2.58
N ALA A 126 1.29 -1.24 -1.78
CA ALA A 126 2.64 -1.63 -2.19
C ALA A 126 2.80 -3.15 -2.41
N PHE A 127 2.04 -3.98 -1.67
CA PHE A 127 2.01 -5.44 -1.87
C PHE A 127 1.25 -5.83 -3.14
N LEU A 128 0.12 -5.19 -3.41
CA LEU A 128 -0.70 -5.47 -4.60
C LEU A 128 -0.05 -4.98 -5.89
N TRP A 129 0.67 -3.84 -5.84
CA TRP A 129 1.34 -3.25 -6.99
C TRP A 129 2.81 -2.94 -6.70
N PRO A 130 3.72 -3.92 -6.71
CA PRO A 130 5.13 -3.71 -6.39
C PRO A 130 5.83 -2.64 -7.24
N ASP A 131 5.33 -2.37 -8.45
CA ASP A 131 5.86 -1.37 -9.39
C ASP A 131 5.66 0.08 -8.92
N ILE A 132 4.78 0.33 -7.93
CA ILE A 132 4.62 1.65 -7.29
C ILE A 132 5.66 1.89 -6.18
N GLY A 133 6.51 0.90 -5.92
CA GLY A 133 7.51 0.88 -4.86
C GLY A 133 7.15 -0.14 -3.79
N ARG A 134 8.12 -0.97 -3.42
CA ARG A 134 7.95 -2.03 -2.41
C ARG A 134 7.64 -1.47 -1.01
N PRO A 135 6.96 -2.23 -0.13
CA PRO A 135 6.85 -1.86 1.28
C PRO A 135 8.23 -1.55 1.88
N GLY A 136 8.35 -0.42 2.58
CA GLY A 136 9.63 0.04 3.14
C GLY A 136 10.59 0.76 2.17
N SER A 137 10.20 0.99 0.91
CA SER A 137 10.98 1.84 0.00
C SER A 137 11.22 3.23 0.59
N ARG A 138 12.42 3.78 0.38
CA ARG A 138 12.85 5.06 0.94
C ARG A 138 12.79 6.21 -0.07
N GLY A 139 12.46 5.92 -1.33
CA GLY A 139 12.27 6.93 -2.36
C GLY A 139 11.04 7.78 -2.07
N TRP A 140 11.18 9.10 -2.11
CA TRP A 140 10.05 10.02 -1.91
C TRP A 140 8.99 9.87 -3.01
N LEU A 141 9.40 9.55 -4.24
CA LEU A 141 8.50 9.28 -5.36
C LEU A 141 7.70 8.00 -5.15
N ASP A 142 8.34 6.91 -4.72
CA ASP A 142 7.66 5.65 -4.39
C ASP A 142 6.63 5.88 -3.28
N LYS A 143 6.98 6.67 -2.27
CA LYS A 143 6.04 7.03 -1.20
C LYS A 143 4.85 7.82 -1.72
N LEU A 144 5.06 8.77 -2.63
CA LEU A 144 3.97 9.50 -3.27
C LEU A 144 3.04 8.58 -4.08
N ARG A 145 3.61 7.62 -4.83
CA ARG A 145 2.83 6.63 -5.58
C ARG A 145 2.04 5.72 -4.64
N GLN A 146 2.66 5.22 -3.57
CA GLN A 146 1.99 4.45 -2.51
C GLN A 146 0.82 5.23 -1.89
N MET A 147 1.01 6.52 -1.56
CA MET A 147 -0.04 7.37 -0.99
C MET A 147 -1.22 7.55 -1.95
N ARG A 148 -0.94 7.83 -3.23
CA ARG A 148 -1.98 8.01 -4.26
C ARG A 148 -2.75 6.71 -4.51
N THR A 149 -2.06 5.57 -4.56
CA THR A 149 -2.72 4.27 -4.69
C THR A 149 -3.50 3.90 -3.44
N ALA A 150 -3.02 4.24 -2.24
CA ALA A 150 -3.77 4.03 -1.00
C ALA A 150 -5.09 4.82 -0.99
N TRP A 151 -5.11 6.06 -1.52
CA TRP A 151 -6.37 6.81 -1.69
C TRP A 151 -7.31 6.17 -2.70
N ALA A 152 -6.78 5.70 -3.84
CA ALA A 152 -7.59 4.99 -4.81
C ALA A 152 -8.19 3.71 -4.20
N LEU A 153 -7.43 3.01 -3.35
CA LEU A 153 -7.86 1.81 -2.65
C LEU A 153 -8.98 2.12 -1.65
N GLU A 154 -8.83 3.15 -0.81
CA GLU A 154 -9.84 3.57 0.18
C GLU A 154 -11.12 4.13 -0.45
N GLY A 155 -11.04 4.60 -1.70
CA GLY A 155 -12.22 5.00 -2.45
C GLY A 155 -13.07 3.82 -2.93
N GLN A 156 -12.53 2.60 -2.96
CA GLN A 156 -13.22 1.42 -3.49
C GLN A 156 -13.41 0.31 -2.46
N TRP A 157 -12.51 0.21 -1.48
CA TRP A 157 -12.51 -0.85 -0.47
C TRP A 157 -12.74 -0.26 0.91
N ASN A 158 -13.45 -0.99 1.75
CA ASN A 158 -13.65 -0.63 3.16
C ASN A 158 -12.46 -1.09 4.03
N LYS A 159 -12.44 -0.66 5.30
CA LYS A 159 -11.34 -0.97 6.24
C LYS A 159 -11.16 -2.45 6.52
N GLU A 160 -12.24 -3.21 6.58
CA GLU A 160 -12.17 -4.65 6.81
C GLU A 160 -11.57 -5.35 5.58
N GLN A 161 -11.96 -4.93 4.38
CA GLN A 161 -11.41 -5.44 3.11
C GLN A 161 -9.94 -5.11 2.91
N ILE A 162 -9.47 -3.95 3.40
CA ILE A 162 -8.06 -3.56 3.34
C ILE A 162 -7.21 -4.34 4.36
N LEU A 163 -7.82 -4.70 5.50
CA LEU A 163 -7.17 -5.45 6.58
C LEU A 163 -7.11 -6.96 6.31
N GLU A 164 -8.08 -7.50 5.55
CA GLU A 164 -8.09 -8.88 5.05
C GLU A 164 -7.07 -9.10 3.93
#